data_AF-A0A6B8TV39-F1
#
_entry.id   AF-A0A6B8TV39-F1
#
_cell.length_a   1.000
_cell.length_b   1.000
_cell.length_c   1.000
_cell.angle_alpha   90.00
_cell.angle_beta   90.00
_cell.angle_gamma   90.00
#
_symmetry.space_group_name_H-M   'P 1'
#
loop_
_entity.id
_entity.type
_entity.pdbx_description
1 polymer ?
#
loop_
_entity_poly.entity_id
_entity_poly.type
_entity_poly.pdbx_seq_one_letter_code
_entity_poly.pdbx_strand_id
1 'polypeptide(L)'
;MTINLLDSLAVAGGDSVEVTVGDRTLSVRRDFTGDEVAAIIGLHSEGGIAPTLDEQLRALAAALSDSDDETQSAFVDALMEMPVLVIQQVTLRLAQIAGLRGEDGSFTVGARP
;
A
#
# COMPACT_ATOMS: atom_id res chain seq x y z
N MET A 1 24.12 21.34 -6.62
CA MET A 1 23.40 20.06 -6.78
C MET A 1 22.83 19.73 -5.41
N THR A 2 21.51 19.68 -5.28
CA THR A 2 20.82 19.33 -4.04
C THR A 2 20.40 17.87 -4.15
N ILE A 3 20.62 17.08 -3.10
CA ILE A 3 20.23 15.66 -3.04
C ILE A 3 19.01 15.56 -2.11
N ASN A 4 17.91 14.99 -2.59
CA ASN A 4 16.80 14.60 -1.72
C ASN A 4 17.07 13.19 -1.18
N LEU A 5 17.18 13.05 0.14
CA LEU A 5 17.45 11.74 0.75
C LEU A 5 16.25 10.79 0.64
N LEU A 6 15.04 11.31 0.48
CA LEU A 6 13.85 10.48 0.31
C LEU A 6 13.86 9.70 -1.00
N ASP A 7 14.58 10.17 -2.03
CA ASP A 7 14.75 9.44 -3.30
C ASP A 7 15.32 8.02 -3.09
N SER A 8 16.02 7.77 -1.98
CA SER A 8 16.51 6.43 -1.61
C SER A 8 15.41 5.43 -1.22
N LEU A 9 14.22 5.92 -0.88
CA LEU A 9 13.04 5.12 -0.53
C LEU A 9 12.18 4.77 -1.75
N ALA A 10 12.44 5.39 -2.91
CA ALA A 10 11.63 5.19 -4.11
C ALA A 10 11.60 3.72 -4.54
N VAL A 11 10.44 3.29 -5.04
CA VAL A 11 10.22 1.93 -5.55
C VAL A 11 9.95 2.01 -7.04
N ALA A 12 10.67 1.19 -7.81
CA ALA A 12 10.52 1.05 -9.25
C ALA A 12 10.19 -0.42 -9.58
N GLY A 13 8.97 -0.83 -9.26
CA GLY A 13 8.47 -2.20 -9.41
C GLY A 13 7.81 -2.48 -10.76
N GLY A 14 7.64 -1.47 -11.61
CA GLY A 14 7.09 -1.54 -12.95
C GLY A 14 5.56 -1.44 -13.00
N ASP A 15 4.97 -2.11 -13.99
CA ASP A 15 3.52 -2.03 -14.25
C ASP A 15 2.67 -2.43 -13.02
N SER A 16 1.54 -1.75 -12.86
CA SER A 16 0.53 -2.08 -11.85
C SER A 16 0.05 -3.53 -11.99
N VAL A 17 -0.35 -4.11 -10.86
CA VAL A 17 -0.84 -5.50 -10.79
C VAL A 17 -2.27 -5.52 -10.27
N GLU A 18 -3.15 -6.21 -10.98
CA GLU A 18 -4.51 -6.46 -10.51
C GLU A 18 -4.51 -7.48 -9.37
N VAL A 19 -5.20 -7.15 -8.29
CA VAL A 19 -5.42 -8.03 -7.13
C VAL A 19 -6.91 -8.17 -6.87
N THR A 20 -7.35 -9.38 -6.54
CA THR A 20 -8.78 -9.67 -6.35
C THR A 20 -9.05 -10.16 -4.93
N VAL A 21 -10.12 -9.65 -4.34
CA VAL A 21 -10.69 -10.05 -3.05
C VAL A 21 -12.18 -10.29 -3.28
N GLY A 22 -12.62 -11.56 -3.18
CA GLY A 22 -13.98 -11.94 -3.57
C GLY A 22 -14.21 -11.74 -5.06
N ASP A 23 -15.17 -10.88 -5.42
CA ASP A 23 -15.49 -10.46 -6.78
C ASP A 23 -14.96 -9.05 -7.13
N ARG A 24 -14.20 -8.43 -6.21
CA ARG A 24 -13.68 -7.06 -6.35
C ARG A 24 -12.22 -7.07 -6.73
N THR A 25 -11.86 -6.28 -7.73
CA THR A 25 -10.49 -6.15 -8.23
C THR A 25 -10.00 -4.74 -8.00
N LEU A 26 -8.77 -4.63 -7.51
CA LEU A 26 -8.04 -3.39 -7.31
C LEU A 26 -6.76 -3.44 -8.15
N SER A 27 -6.44 -2.38 -8.88
CA SER A 27 -5.13 -2.25 -9.51
C SER A 27 -4.14 -1.65 -8.51
N VAL A 28 -3.07 -2.38 -8.19
CA VAL A 28 -2.04 -1.99 -7.22
C VAL A 28 -0.83 -1.47 -7.96
N ARG A 29 -0.48 -0.21 -7.70
CA ARG A 29 0.71 0.46 -8.21
C ARG A 29 1.97 -0.20 -7.65
N ARG A 30 3.03 -0.19 -8.47
CA ARG A 30 4.34 -0.73 -8.11
C ARG A 30 5.47 0.27 -8.31
N ASP A 31 5.14 1.48 -8.73
CA ASP A 31 6.07 2.61 -8.87
C ASP A 31 5.67 3.76 -7.95
N PHE A 32 6.61 4.13 -7.06
CA PHE A 32 6.42 5.15 -6.03
C PHE A 32 7.67 6.02 -5.90
N THR A 33 7.47 7.33 -5.78
CA THR A 33 8.51 8.27 -5.38
C THR A 33 8.88 8.10 -3.91
N GLY A 34 10.04 8.64 -3.53
CA GLY A 34 10.48 8.64 -2.13
C GLY A 34 9.50 9.28 -1.16
N ASP A 35 8.88 10.38 -1.59
CA ASP A 35 7.89 11.12 -0.81
C ASP A 35 6.60 10.32 -0.62
N GLU A 36 6.14 9.60 -1.66
CA GLU A 36 4.97 8.71 -1.56
C GLU A 36 5.22 7.56 -0.60
N VAL A 37 6.40 6.93 -0.65
CA VAL A 37 6.77 5.85 0.29
C VAL A 37 6.84 6.38 1.71
N ALA A 38 7.40 7.58 1.93
CA ALA A 38 7.43 8.22 3.24
C ALA A 38 6.01 8.50 3.77
N ALA A 39 5.08 8.94 2.92
CA ALA A 39 3.68 9.14 3.29
C ALA A 39 2.99 7.82 3.68
N ILE A 40 3.20 6.74 2.91
CA ILE A 40 2.64 5.42 3.20
C ILE A 40 3.18 4.87 4.53
N ILE A 41 4.47 5.03 4.81
CA ILE A 41 5.05 4.67 6.12
C ILE A 41 4.37 5.45 7.24
N GLY A 42 4.12 6.75 7.02
CA GLY A 42 3.43 7.63 7.95
C GLY A 42 2.04 7.12 8.36
N LEU A 43 1.28 6.52 7.43
CA LEU A 43 -0.04 5.91 7.71
C LEU A 43 0.03 4.82 8.79
N HIS A 44 1.17 4.14 8.93
CA HIS A 44 1.36 3.02 9.86
C HIS A 44 2.16 3.37 11.12
N SER A 45 2.60 4.63 11.26
CA SER A 45 3.37 5.09 12.43
C SER A 45 2.47 5.38 13.64
N GLU A 46 3.00 5.22 14.86
CA GLU A 46 2.33 5.63 16.11
C GLU A 46 2.10 7.15 16.09
N GLY A 47 0.96 7.58 15.54
CA GLY A 47 0.65 8.98 15.22
C GLY A 47 -0.18 9.17 13.95
N GLY A 48 -0.34 8.12 13.13
CA GLY A 48 -1.23 8.11 11.96
C GLY A 48 -2.69 8.42 12.33
N ILE A 49 -3.27 9.45 11.71
CA ILE A 49 -4.56 10.09 12.06
C ILE A 49 -5.75 9.31 11.47
N ALA A 50 -5.69 7.98 11.44
CA ALA A 50 -6.81 7.15 11.02
C ALA A 50 -7.40 6.45 12.26
N PRO A 51 -8.47 7.01 12.88
CA PRO A 51 -8.99 6.54 14.15
C PRO A 51 -9.60 5.13 14.09
N THR A 52 -9.94 4.63 12.91
CA THR A 52 -10.55 3.31 12.71
C THR A 52 -9.80 2.45 11.68
N LEU A 53 -10.01 1.13 11.74
CA LEU A 53 -9.47 0.18 10.77
C LEU A 53 -9.98 0.47 9.34
N ASP A 54 -11.24 0.89 9.19
CA ASP A 54 -11.81 1.25 7.89
C ASP A 54 -11.06 2.42 7.25
N GLU A 55 -10.85 3.50 8.00
CA GLU A 55 -10.09 4.67 7.50
C GLU A 55 -8.64 4.31 7.15
N GLN A 56 -8.01 3.41 7.92
CA GLN A 56 -6.67 2.92 7.61
C GLN A 56 -6.64 2.15 6.29
N LEU A 57 -7.61 1.27 6.05
CA LEU A 57 -7.71 0.50 4.81
C LEU A 57 -8.04 1.39 3.60
N ARG A 58 -8.91 2.39 3.76
CA ARG A 58 -9.20 3.37 2.70
C ARG A 58 -7.98 4.21 2.36
N ALA A 59 -7.26 4.72 3.36
CA ALA A 59 -6.04 5.47 3.14
C ALA A 59 -4.96 4.61 2.44
N LEU A 60 -4.85 3.34 2.83
CA LEU A 60 -3.94 2.40 2.18
C LEU A 60 -4.34 2.13 0.72
N ALA A 61 -5.61 1.85 0.44
CA ALA A 61 -6.11 1.59 -0.90
C ALA A 61 -5.87 2.80 -1.82
N ALA A 62 -6.18 4.02 -1.33
CA ALA A 62 -5.93 5.26 -2.05
C ALA A 62 -4.43 5.50 -2.31
N ALA A 63 -3.56 5.13 -1.36
CA ALA A 63 -2.13 5.32 -1.53
C ALA A 63 -1.49 4.29 -2.47
N LEU A 64 -1.99 3.05 -2.49
CA LEU A 64 -1.41 1.95 -3.27
C LEU A 64 -2.06 1.75 -4.65
N SER A 65 -3.20 2.36 -4.93
CA SER A 65 -3.97 2.08 -6.14
C SER A 65 -4.00 3.25 -7.12
N ASP A 66 -4.16 2.92 -8.40
CA ASP A 66 -4.50 3.82 -9.50
C ASP A 66 -5.96 3.62 -10.00
N SER A 67 -6.73 2.78 -9.31
CA SER A 67 -8.17 2.60 -9.57
C SER A 67 -8.96 3.83 -9.11
N ASP A 68 -10.19 4.00 -9.61
CA ASP A 68 -11.07 5.08 -9.15
C ASP A 68 -11.57 4.88 -7.70
N ASP A 69 -12.05 5.96 -7.09
CA ASP A 69 -12.50 5.99 -5.69
C ASP A 69 -13.63 4.99 -5.40
N GLU A 70 -14.49 4.70 -6.38
CA GLU A 70 -15.59 3.73 -6.25
C GLU A 70 -15.04 2.30 -6.16
N THR A 71 -14.10 1.96 -7.04
CA THR A 71 -13.41 0.67 -7.07
C THR A 71 -12.60 0.45 -5.80
N GLN A 72 -11.86 1.48 -5.37
CA GLN A 72 -11.11 1.44 -4.11
C GLN A 72 -12.03 1.20 -2.91
N SER A 73 -13.16 1.92 -2.85
CA SER A 73 -14.12 1.79 -1.76
C SER A 73 -14.77 0.41 -1.72
N ALA A 74 -15.22 -0.11 -2.87
CA ALA A 74 -15.84 -1.43 -2.96
C ALA A 74 -14.86 -2.55 -2.57
N PHE A 75 -13.58 -2.40 -2.91
CA PHE A 75 -12.54 -3.35 -2.51
C PHE A 75 -12.31 -3.33 -1.00
N VAL A 76 -12.28 -2.14 -0.37
CA VAL A 76 -12.15 -2.01 1.08
C VAL A 76 -13.37 -2.57 1.81
N ASP A 77 -14.57 -2.32 1.31
CA ASP A 77 -15.80 -2.87 1.89
C ASP A 77 -15.76 -4.42 1.90
N ALA A 78 -15.32 -5.03 0.79
CA ALA A 78 -15.14 -6.49 0.70
C ALA A 78 -14.06 -7.01 1.66
N LEU A 79 -12.98 -6.27 1.89
CA LEU A 79 -11.98 -6.60 2.90
C LEU A 79 -12.54 -6.55 4.32
N MET A 80 -13.38 -5.57 4.62
CA MET A 80 -13.96 -5.37 5.96
C MET A 80 -14.95 -6.47 6.37
N GLU A 81 -15.47 -7.23 5.41
CA GLU A 81 -16.28 -8.44 5.68
C GLU A 81 -15.43 -9.64 6.17
N MET A 82 -14.10 -9.55 6.09
CA MET A 82 -13.19 -10.62 6.47
C MET A 82 -12.79 -10.57 7.95
N PRO A 83 -12.35 -11.70 8.53
CA PRO A 83 -11.75 -11.69 9.86
C PRO A 83 -10.52 -10.77 9.92
N VAL A 84 -10.33 -10.05 11.03
CA VAL A 84 -9.22 -9.09 11.22
C VAL A 84 -7.85 -9.69 10.91
N LEU A 85 -7.63 -10.96 11.26
CA LEU A 85 -6.37 -11.66 10.95
C LEU A 85 -6.14 -11.83 9.44
N VAL A 86 -7.20 -12.04 8.67
CA VAL A 86 -7.14 -12.10 7.20
C VAL A 86 -6.87 -10.71 6.63
N ILE A 87 -7.54 -9.68 7.15
CA ILE A 87 -7.30 -8.28 6.75
C ILE A 87 -5.81 -7.93 6.91
N GLN A 88 -5.21 -8.26 8.06
CA GLN A 88 -3.79 -8.01 8.30
C GLN A 88 -2.88 -8.72 7.29
N GLN A 89 -3.19 -9.98 6.95
CA GLN A 89 -2.43 -10.73 5.95
C GLN A 89 -2.57 -10.14 4.54
N VAL A 90 -3.78 -9.74 4.15
CA VAL A 90 -4.01 -9.12 2.83
C VAL A 90 -3.31 -7.78 2.74
N THR A 91 -3.42 -6.92 3.76
CA THR A 91 -2.71 -5.63 3.82
C THR A 91 -1.19 -5.81 3.71
N LEU A 92 -0.61 -6.78 4.43
CA LEU A 92 0.81 -7.11 4.28
C LEU A 92 1.14 -7.54 2.84
N ARG A 93 0.29 -8.38 2.24
CA ARG A 93 0.50 -8.86 0.87
C ARG A 93 0.39 -7.75 -0.17
N LEU A 94 -0.54 -6.80 0.00
CA LEU A 94 -0.64 -5.61 -0.86
C LEU A 94 0.64 -4.79 -0.81
N ALA A 95 1.20 -4.56 0.38
CA ALA A 95 2.47 -3.86 0.54
C ALA A 95 3.65 -4.60 -0.12
N GLN A 96 3.64 -5.94 -0.11
CA GLN A 96 4.65 -6.74 -0.83
C GLN A 96 4.50 -6.64 -2.34
N ILE A 97 3.26 -6.70 -2.87
CA ILE A 97 2.99 -6.56 -4.30
C ILE A 97 3.43 -5.19 -4.80
N ALA A 98 3.12 -4.15 -4.02
CA ALA A 98 3.56 -2.77 -4.24
C ALA A 98 5.09 -2.58 -4.14
N GLY A 99 5.84 -3.61 -3.73
CA GLY A 99 7.29 -3.56 -3.60
C GLY A 99 7.77 -2.74 -2.39
N LEU A 100 6.89 -2.44 -1.43
CA LEU A 100 7.20 -1.70 -0.21
C LEU A 100 7.71 -2.61 0.91
N ARG A 101 7.38 -3.91 0.85
CA ARG A 101 7.84 -4.91 1.81
C ARG A 101 8.42 -6.16 1.15
N GLY A 102 9.39 -6.76 1.81
CA GLY A 102 10.02 -8.02 1.43
C GLY A 102 9.19 -9.24 1.82
N GLU A 103 9.61 -10.42 1.39
CA GLU A 103 8.95 -11.69 1.74
C GLU A 103 8.94 -11.95 3.26
N ASP A 104 9.95 -11.45 3.96
CA ASP A 104 10.06 -11.50 5.42
C ASP A 104 9.19 -10.45 6.16
N GLY A 105 8.50 -9.58 5.42
CA GLY A 105 7.65 -8.53 5.94
C GLY A 105 8.40 -7.26 6.38
N SER A 106 9.72 -7.19 6.20
CA SER A 106 10.51 -5.97 6.40
C SER A 106 10.27 -4.96 5.26
N PHE A 107 10.56 -3.68 5.46
CA PHE A 107 10.52 -2.70 4.36
C PHE A 107 11.69 -2.91 3.40
N THR A 108 11.42 -2.93 2.10
CA THR A 108 12.41 -3.18 1.02
C THR A 108 13.20 -1.94 0.59
N VAL A 109 12.99 -0.80 1.24
CA VAL A 109 13.61 0.48 0.87
C VAL A 109 15.14 0.38 0.79
N GLY A 110 15.70 0.90 -0.31
CA GLY A 110 17.14 0.99 -0.53
C GLY A 110 17.76 -0.06 -1.48
N ALA A 111 17.00 -1.05 -1.98
CA ALA A 111 17.53 -1.99 -2.98
C ALA A 111 17.32 -1.44 -4.40
N ARG A 112 18.24 -0.60 -4.88
CA ARG A 112 18.47 -0.52 -6.33
C ARG A 112 19.02 -1.87 -6.79
N PRO A 113 18.61 -2.42 -7.96
CA PRO A 113 19.34 -3.51 -8.59
C PRO A 113 20.79 -3.12 -8.87
#